data_AF-A0A2V5M3G9-F1
#
_entry.id   AF-A0A2V5M3G9-F1
#
_cell.length_a   1.000
_cell.length_b   1.000
_cell.length_c   1.000
_cell.angle_alpha   90.00
_cell.angle_beta   90.00
_cell.angle_gamma   90.00
#
_symmetry.space_group_name_H-M   'P 1'
#
loop_
_entity.id
_entity.type
_entity.pdbx_description
1 polymer ?
#
loop_
_entity_poly.entity_id
_entity_poly.type
_entity_poly.pdbx_seq_one_letter_code
_entity_poly.pdbx_strand_id
1 'polypeptide(L)'
;SLNPGAKLPDQEIVVVHRSDGSGTTYIWTDYLSKISPEWKSKVGTNTSVNWPTGIGGKGNEGVAGQIKQTPGALGYVELIYAVQNKMPYAEVKNASGKFVKPSLESITAAMATAQIPDDFRFSITNAPGADAYPICGATWLLVYEQQKDPAKGKKLVEFLKWAAKDGEKMATDLQYAPLPDTLQQRVLKRIDEIKM
;
A
#
# COMPACT_ATOMS: atom_id res chain seq x y z
N SER A 1 -24.97 -6.94 -11.84
CA SER A 1 -24.61 -6.05 -10.72
C SER A 1 -23.53 -6.72 -9.89
N LEU A 2 -22.53 -5.97 -9.37
CA LEU A 2 -21.51 -6.50 -8.46
C LEU A 2 -22.00 -6.62 -7.00
N ASN A 3 -23.09 -5.93 -6.65
CA ASN A 3 -23.66 -5.91 -5.30
C ASN A 3 -25.12 -6.36 -5.32
N PRO A 4 -25.42 -7.65 -5.60
CA PRO A 4 -26.78 -8.14 -5.63
C PRO A 4 -27.43 -8.00 -4.25
N GLY A 5 -28.65 -7.46 -4.20
CA GLY A 5 -29.41 -7.26 -2.96
C GLY A 5 -29.08 -6.00 -2.16
N ALA A 6 -28.00 -5.27 -2.52
CA ALA A 6 -27.70 -3.98 -1.90
C ALA A 6 -28.67 -2.90 -2.37
N LYS A 7 -29.16 -2.07 -1.44
CA LYS A 7 -29.94 -0.87 -1.74
C LYS A 7 -28.98 0.29 -2.00
N LEU A 8 -28.53 0.42 -3.24
CA LEU A 8 -27.63 1.50 -3.64
C LEU A 8 -28.41 2.82 -3.77
N PRO A 9 -27.94 3.93 -3.17
CA PRO A 9 -28.58 5.23 -3.33
C PRO A 9 -28.32 5.80 -4.72
N ASP A 10 -29.24 6.63 -5.22
CA ASP A 10 -29.01 7.50 -6.37
C ASP A 10 -28.26 8.76 -5.91
N GLN A 11 -27.00 8.57 -5.53
CA GLN A 11 -26.14 9.61 -5.00
C GLN A 11 -24.90 9.75 -5.90
N GLU A 12 -24.52 11.00 -6.18
CA GLU A 12 -23.29 11.30 -6.90
C GLU A 12 -22.06 10.78 -6.15
N ILE A 13 -21.13 10.15 -6.87
CA ILE A 13 -19.85 9.70 -6.32
C ILE A 13 -18.84 10.85 -6.42
N VAL A 14 -18.32 11.28 -5.26
CA VAL A 14 -17.25 12.27 -5.20
C VAL A 14 -15.91 11.55 -5.05
N VAL A 15 -15.08 11.59 -6.08
CA VAL A 15 -13.74 10.96 -6.03
C VAL A 15 -12.83 11.79 -5.12
N VAL A 16 -12.11 11.12 -4.22
CA VAL A 16 -11.08 11.72 -3.37
C VAL A 16 -9.74 11.05 -3.65
N HIS A 17 -8.72 11.85 -3.92
CA HIS A 17 -7.37 11.37 -4.20
C HIS A 17 -6.32 12.18 -3.44
N ARG A 18 -5.05 11.76 -3.50
CA ARG A 18 -3.93 12.52 -2.93
C ARG A 18 -3.66 13.80 -3.74
N SER A 19 -3.35 14.89 -3.04
CA SER A 19 -2.86 16.14 -3.65
C SER A 19 -1.34 16.23 -3.71
N ASP A 20 -0.64 15.40 -2.94
CA ASP A 20 0.82 15.34 -2.83
C ASP A 20 1.41 14.05 -3.43
N GLY A 21 2.71 14.08 -3.75
CA GLY A 21 3.43 12.91 -4.23
C GLY A 21 3.37 11.76 -3.21
N SER A 22 2.90 10.60 -3.65
CA SER A 22 2.45 9.54 -2.74
C SER A 22 2.75 8.14 -3.22
N GLY A 23 3.37 7.32 -2.37
CA GLY A 23 3.48 5.87 -2.58
C GLY A 23 2.12 5.15 -2.58
N THR A 24 1.15 5.64 -1.80
CA THR A 24 -0.23 5.11 -1.83
C THR A 24 -0.89 5.38 -3.18
N THR A 25 -0.65 6.55 -3.78
CA THR A 25 -1.08 6.85 -5.16
C THR A 25 -0.40 5.93 -6.16
N TYR A 26 0.89 5.67 -5.99
CA TYR A 26 1.59 4.72 -6.85
C TYR A 26 0.94 3.33 -6.79
N ILE A 27 0.69 2.78 -5.60
CA ILE A 27 0.02 1.47 -5.43
C ILE A 27 -1.37 1.48 -6.06
N TRP A 28 -2.17 2.51 -5.80
CA TRP A 28 -3.53 2.64 -6.33
C TRP A 28 -3.53 2.71 -7.87
N THR A 29 -2.68 3.56 -8.45
CA THR A 29 -2.63 3.74 -9.90
C THR A 29 -1.92 2.59 -10.63
N ASP A 30 -0.99 1.89 -9.99
CA ASP A 30 -0.41 0.64 -10.49
C ASP A 30 -1.49 -0.45 -10.60
N TYR A 31 -2.31 -0.62 -9.56
CA TYR A 31 -3.47 -1.51 -9.62
C TYR A 31 -4.43 -1.13 -10.76
N LEU A 32 -4.86 0.14 -10.84
CA LEU A 32 -5.78 0.60 -11.88
C LEU A 32 -5.23 0.39 -13.29
N SER A 33 -3.94 0.65 -13.52
CA SER A 33 -3.28 0.40 -14.79
C SER A 33 -3.23 -1.08 -15.17
N LYS A 34 -3.22 -2.00 -14.20
CA LYS A 34 -3.24 -3.46 -14.47
C LYS A 34 -4.63 -3.97 -14.87
N ILE A 35 -5.70 -3.34 -14.38
CA ILE A 35 -7.08 -3.80 -14.61
C ILE A 35 -7.85 -2.97 -15.65
N SER A 36 -7.37 -1.78 -16.01
CA SER A 36 -8.02 -0.87 -16.96
C SER A 36 -7.06 -0.37 -18.03
N PRO A 37 -7.17 -0.86 -19.28
CA PRO A 37 -6.38 -0.37 -20.41
C PRO A 37 -6.58 1.13 -20.69
N GLU A 38 -7.78 1.65 -20.42
CA GLU A 38 -8.07 3.08 -20.55
C GLU A 38 -7.32 3.89 -19.49
N TRP A 39 -7.35 3.46 -18.22
CA TRP A 39 -6.58 4.12 -17.17
C TRP A 39 -5.08 4.12 -17.52
N LYS A 40 -4.57 2.96 -17.92
CA LYS A 40 -3.15 2.79 -18.29
C LYS A 40 -2.73 3.73 -19.41
N SER A 41 -3.57 3.93 -20.42
CA SER A 41 -3.25 4.77 -21.58
C SER A 41 -3.43 6.28 -21.31
N LYS A 42 -4.44 6.67 -20.52
CA LYS A 42 -4.75 8.10 -20.28
C LYS A 42 -4.09 8.70 -19.05
N VAL A 43 -3.92 7.92 -17.98
CA VAL A 43 -3.45 8.40 -16.67
C VAL A 43 -2.13 7.74 -16.27
N GLY A 44 -2.05 6.42 -16.44
CA GLY A 44 -0.87 5.62 -16.11
C GLY A 44 -0.63 5.47 -14.61
N THR A 45 0.63 5.18 -14.26
CA THR A 45 1.07 4.83 -12.90
C THR A 45 2.22 5.74 -12.49
N ASN A 46 2.04 6.48 -11.40
CA ASN A 46 3.08 7.34 -10.83
C ASN A 46 2.71 7.72 -9.38
N THR A 47 3.63 8.33 -8.65
CA THR A 47 3.35 8.91 -7.32
C THR A 47 2.50 10.18 -7.39
N SER A 48 2.43 10.82 -8.56
CA SER A 48 1.55 11.93 -8.90
C SER A 48 1.11 11.82 -10.36
N VAL A 49 -0.19 11.92 -10.62
CA VAL A 49 -0.80 11.76 -11.96
C VAL A 49 -1.78 12.90 -12.24
N ASN A 50 -2.12 13.10 -13.51
CA ASN A 50 -3.18 14.03 -13.91
C ASN A 50 -4.54 13.36 -13.67
N TRP A 51 -5.12 13.59 -12.49
CA TRP A 51 -6.41 13.02 -12.11
C TRP A 51 -7.52 13.50 -13.05
N PRO A 52 -8.35 12.59 -13.61
CA PRO A 52 -9.48 12.97 -14.46
C PRO A 52 -10.56 13.76 -13.70
N THR A 53 -10.70 13.51 -12.40
CA THR A 53 -11.69 14.15 -11.52
C THR A 53 -11.31 13.93 -10.06
N GLY A 54 -12.00 14.64 -9.18
CA GLY A 54 -11.95 14.46 -7.75
C GLY A 54 -11.34 15.62 -6.99
N ILE A 55 -11.37 15.49 -5.67
CA ILE A 55 -10.81 16.44 -4.73
C ILE A 55 -9.51 15.89 -4.13
N GLY A 56 -8.50 16.76 -4.03
CA GLY A 56 -7.20 16.43 -3.50
C GLY A 56 -7.11 16.61 -1.98
N GLY A 57 -6.81 15.53 -1.26
CA GLY A 57 -6.44 15.55 0.16
C GLY A 57 -4.93 15.37 0.34
N LYS A 58 -4.31 16.15 1.23
CA LYS A 58 -2.88 15.99 1.55
C LYS A 58 -2.69 14.84 2.54
N GLY A 59 -1.78 13.91 2.24
CA GLY A 59 -1.52 12.77 3.10
C GLY A 59 -2.70 11.79 3.17
N ASN A 60 -2.54 10.69 3.93
CA ASN A 60 -3.64 9.78 4.19
C ASN A 60 -4.69 10.43 5.12
N GLU A 61 -4.26 11.27 6.04
CA GLU A 61 -5.12 11.99 6.98
C GLU A 61 -6.05 12.97 6.25
N GLY A 62 -5.55 13.72 5.27
CA GLY A 62 -6.36 14.64 4.49
C GLY A 62 -7.37 13.91 3.61
N VAL A 63 -6.96 12.80 2.96
CA VAL A 63 -7.89 11.97 2.18
C VAL A 63 -8.97 11.36 3.08
N ALA A 64 -8.62 10.78 4.23
CA ALA A 64 -9.58 10.24 5.18
C ALA A 64 -10.55 11.31 5.69
N GLY A 65 -10.04 12.51 5.99
CA GLY A 65 -10.85 13.66 6.40
C GLY A 65 -11.88 14.06 5.35
N GLN A 66 -11.47 14.17 4.08
CA GLN A 66 -12.37 14.49 2.97
C GLN A 66 -13.44 13.41 2.80
N ILE A 67 -13.06 12.12 2.80
CA ILE A 67 -14.04 11.02 2.68
C ILE A 67 -15.10 11.08 3.78
N LYS A 68 -14.70 11.39 5.01
CA LYS A 68 -15.64 11.47 6.15
C LYS A 68 -16.58 12.67 6.09
N GLN A 69 -16.14 13.78 5.51
CA GLN A 69 -16.89 15.04 5.49
C GLN A 69 -17.73 15.22 4.22
N THR A 70 -17.46 14.44 3.18
CA THR A 70 -18.11 14.55 1.87
C THR A 70 -19.07 13.39 1.65
N PRO A 71 -20.40 13.62 1.68
CA PRO A 71 -21.38 12.60 1.32
C PRO A 71 -21.13 12.05 -0.09
N GLY A 72 -21.19 10.73 -0.25
CA GLY A 72 -20.95 10.07 -1.54
C GLY A 72 -19.47 9.91 -1.91
N ALA A 73 -18.56 10.24 -1.00
CA ALA A 73 -17.14 10.15 -1.27
C ALA A 73 -16.63 8.71 -1.45
N LEU A 74 -15.74 8.55 -2.43
CA LEU A 74 -14.94 7.35 -2.66
C LEU A 74 -13.47 7.76 -2.79
N GLY A 75 -12.60 7.18 -1.98
CA GLY A 75 -11.16 7.39 -2.11
C GLY A 75 -10.38 6.19 -1.60
N TYR A 76 -9.06 6.34 -1.56
CA TYR A 76 -8.12 5.30 -1.14
C TYR A 76 -7.24 5.81 0.01
N VAL A 77 -7.08 4.99 1.03
CA VAL A 77 -6.18 5.22 2.17
C VAL A 77 -5.50 3.92 2.54
N GLU A 78 -4.37 4.00 3.24
CA GLU A 78 -3.77 2.83 3.88
C GLU A 78 -4.75 2.27 4.95
N LEU A 79 -4.77 0.95 5.14
CA LEU A 79 -5.78 0.23 5.93
C LEU A 79 -5.90 0.77 7.35
N ILE A 80 -4.79 1.13 8.00
CA ILE A 80 -4.83 1.63 9.39
C ILE A 80 -5.69 2.89 9.51
N TYR A 81 -5.70 3.76 8.50
CA TYR A 81 -6.46 5.00 8.53
C TYR A 81 -7.95 4.71 8.47
N ALA A 82 -8.38 3.73 7.66
CA ALA A 82 -9.77 3.31 7.63
C ALA A 82 -10.20 2.68 8.96
N VAL A 83 -9.37 1.79 9.52
CA VAL A 83 -9.66 1.11 10.80
C VAL A 83 -9.74 2.10 11.97
N GLN A 84 -8.70 2.93 12.17
CA GLN A 84 -8.67 3.88 13.29
C GLN A 84 -9.77 4.94 13.21
N ASN A 85 -10.13 5.35 12.00
CA ASN A 85 -11.20 6.33 11.80
C ASN A 85 -12.60 5.72 11.71
N LYS A 86 -12.72 4.39 11.88
CA LYS A 86 -13.98 3.63 11.78
C LYS A 86 -14.72 3.87 10.46
N MET A 87 -13.95 3.99 9.38
CA MET A 87 -14.49 4.22 8.04
C MET A 87 -15.01 2.90 7.46
N PRO A 88 -16.11 2.91 6.69
CA PRO A 88 -16.45 1.78 5.85
C PRO A 88 -15.39 1.64 4.75
N TYR A 89 -15.02 0.40 4.43
CA TYR A 89 -14.13 0.06 3.33
C TYR A 89 -14.62 -1.21 2.64
N ALA A 90 -14.38 -1.32 1.34
CA ALA A 90 -14.98 -2.34 0.49
C ALA A 90 -14.10 -3.58 0.32
N GLU A 91 -14.74 -4.70 0.02
CA GLU A 91 -14.07 -5.84 -0.59
C GLU A 91 -13.80 -5.54 -2.07
N VAL A 92 -12.69 -6.06 -2.59
CA VAL A 92 -12.31 -5.86 -3.99
C VAL A 92 -12.20 -7.21 -4.68
N LYS A 93 -12.78 -7.33 -5.88
CA LYS A 93 -12.64 -8.51 -6.71
C LYS A 93 -11.19 -8.64 -7.19
N ASN A 94 -10.50 -9.69 -6.78
CA ASN A 94 -9.10 -9.93 -7.13
C ASN A 94 -8.94 -10.60 -8.50
N ALA A 95 -7.68 -10.86 -8.89
CA ALA A 95 -7.32 -11.49 -10.16
C ALA A 95 -7.92 -12.89 -10.36
N SER A 96 -8.21 -13.60 -9.27
CA SER A 96 -8.89 -14.92 -9.27
C SER A 96 -10.42 -14.82 -9.28
N GLY A 97 -10.97 -13.60 -9.33
CA GLY A 97 -12.40 -13.35 -9.42
C GLY A 97 -13.17 -13.42 -8.11
N LYS A 98 -12.48 -13.54 -6.96
CA LYS A 98 -13.09 -13.53 -5.63
C LYS A 98 -13.08 -12.12 -5.03
N PHE A 99 -14.15 -11.77 -4.32
CA PHE A 99 -14.15 -10.55 -3.50
C PHE A 99 -13.41 -10.83 -2.20
N VAL A 100 -12.40 -10.01 -1.92
CA VAL A 100 -11.50 -10.17 -0.77
C VAL A 100 -11.47 -8.88 0.02
N LYS A 101 -11.57 -8.99 1.34
CA LYS A 101 -11.42 -7.88 2.28
C LYS A 101 -9.93 -7.57 2.53
N PRO A 102 -9.53 -6.30 2.68
CA PRO A 102 -8.18 -6.00 3.15
C PRO A 102 -7.99 -6.49 4.59
N SER A 103 -6.96 -7.30 4.82
CA SER A 103 -6.54 -7.80 6.13
C SER A 103 -5.07 -8.22 6.11
N LEU A 104 -4.49 -8.51 7.28
CA LEU A 104 -3.12 -9.02 7.38
C LEU A 104 -2.96 -10.32 6.57
N GLU A 105 -3.95 -11.20 6.63
CA GLU A 105 -3.95 -12.49 5.93
C GLU A 105 -4.00 -12.31 4.41
N SER A 106 -4.88 -11.44 3.92
CA SER A 106 -5.03 -11.23 2.47
C SER A 106 -3.86 -10.46 1.83
N ILE A 107 -3.19 -9.60 2.61
CA ILE A 107 -1.94 -8.95 2.21
C ILE A 107 -0.79 -9.96 2.21
N THR A 108 -0.70 -10.82 3.23
CA THR A 108 0.29 -11.90 3.30
C THR A 108 0.12 -12.88 2.13
N ALA A 109 -1.12 -13.23 1.78
CA ALA A 109 -1.43 -14.07 0.64
C ALA A 109 -0.96 -13.45 -0.69
N ALA A 110 -1.11 -12.13 -0.87
CA ALA A 110 -0.58 -11.44 -2.04
C ALA A 110 0.96 -11.49 -2.08
N MET A 111 1.63 -11.19 -0.96
CA MET A 111 3.09 -11.21 -0.85
C MET A 111 3.68 -12.60 -1.11
N ALA A 112 2.99 -13.67 -0.72
CA ALA A 112 3.45 -15.05 -0.92
C ALA A 112 3.63 -15.43 -2.41
N THR A 113 2.99 -14.69 -3.33
CA THR A 113 3.11 -14.89 -4.77
C THR A 113 4.19 -14.04 -5.44
N ALA A 114 4.81 -13.13 -4.68
CA ALA A 114 5.73 -12.14 -5.21
C ALA A 114 7.07 -12.75 -5.63
N GLN A 115 7.52 -12.39 -6.83
CA GLN A 115 8.91 -12.59 -7.24
C GLN A 115 9.70 -11.34 -6.90
N ILE A 116 10.53 -11.41 -5.85
CA ILE A 116 11.21 -10.24 -5.30
C ILE A 116 12.67 -10.21 -5.80
N PRO A 117 13.05 -9.24 -6.67
CA PRO A 117 14.42 -9.11 -7.17
C PRO A 117 15.39 -8.66 -6.08
N ASP A 118 16.70 -8.77 -6.33
CA ASP A 118 17.74 -8.42 -5.36
C ASP A 118 17.86 -6.92 -5.06
N ASP A 119 17.34 -6.07 -5.93
CA ASP A 119 17.22 -4.64 -5.68
C ASP A 119 15.94 -4.25 -4.92
N PHE A 120 15.10 -5.24 -4.57
CA PHE A 120 13.82 -5.09 -3.87
C PHE A 120 12.82 -4.16 -4.57
N ARG A 121 12.97 -3.86 -5.86
CA ARG A 121 12.00 -3.07 -6.62
C ARG A 121 10.94 -3.99 -7.23
N PHE A 122 9.82 -4.14 -6.53
CA PHE A 122 8.71 -4.99 -6.95
C PHE A 122 7.34 -4.36 -6.66
N SER A 123 6.32 -4.89 -7.31
CA SER A 123 4.91 -4.59 -7.02
C SER A 123 4.16 -5.91 -6.81
N ILE A 124 3.24 -5.91 -5.85
CA ILE A 124 2.32 -7.03 -5.57
C ILE A 124 0.86 -6.64 -5.85
N THR A 125 0.60 -5.52 -6.51
CA THR A 125 -0.78 -5.16 -6.87
C THR A 125 -1.33 -6.13 -7.92
N ASN A 126 -2.62 -6.44 -7.80
CA ASN A 126 -3.32 -7.45 -8.59
C ASN A 126 -2.60 -8.81 -8.59
N ALA A 127 -2.00 -9.19 -7.45
CA ALA A 127 -1.37 -10.50 -7.27
C ALA A 127 -2.36 -11.64 -7.58
N PRO A 128 -1.89 -12.75 -8.16
CA PRO A 128 -2.71 -13.95 -8.32
C PRO A 128 -3.03 -14.57 -6.95
N GLY A 129 -4.04 -15.45 -6.91
CA GLY A 129 -4.38 -16.20 -5.71
C GLY A 129 -5.78 -15.87 -5.20
N ALA A 130 -6.47 -16.90 -4.70
CA ALA A 130 -7.86 -16.80 -4.28
C ALA A 130 -8.08 -15.80 -3.13
N ASP A 131 -7.12 -15.70 -2.22
CA ASP A 131 -7.23 -14.93 -0.98
C ASP A 131 -6.37 -13.64 -1.02
N ALA A 132 -5.72 -13.35 -2.15
CA ALA A 132 -4.88 -12.18 -2.30
C ALA A 132 -5.71 -10.90 -2.43
N TYR A 133 -5.46 -9.91 -1.57
CA TYR A 133 -6.07 -8.59 -1.72
C TYR A 133 -5.37 -7.82 -2.85
N PRO A 134 -6.10 -7.29 -3.84
CA PRO A 134 -5.48 -6.81 -5.07
C PRO A 134 -4.83 -5.43 -4.96
N ILE A 135 -5.07 -4.68 -3.88
CA ILE A 135 -4.59 -3.30 -3.71
C ILE A 135 -3.69 -3.22 -2.48
N CYS A 136 -2.54 -3.86 -2.54
CA CYS A 136 -1.53 -3.84 -1.48
C CYS A 136 -0.12 -3.67 -2.07
N GLY A 137 0.84 -3.30 -1.22
CA GLY A 137 2.21 -3.04 -1.62
C GLY A 137 3.17 -3.04 -0.44
N ALA A 138 4.47 -3.17 -0.72
CA ALA A 138 5.53 -2.97 0.25
C ALA A 138 5.85 -1.47 0.43
N THR A 139 6.64 -1.16 1.45
CA THR A 139 7.24 0.17 1.66
C THR A 139 8.75 0.02 1.85
N TRP A 140 9.51 1.09 1.60
CA TRP A 140 10.97 1.06 1.60
C TRP A 140 11.56 2.14 2.49
N LEU A 141 12.65 1.78 3.16
CA LEU A 141 13.59 2.74 3.74
C LEU A 141 14.74 2.93 2.77
N LEU A 142 15.04 4.18 2.42
CA LEU A 142 16.19 4.54 1.60
C LEU A 142 17.34 4.97 2.50
N VAL A 143 18.47 4.27 2.39
CA VAL A 143 19.64 4.48 3.25
C VAL A 143 20.87 4.59 2.36
N TYR A 144 21.72 5.60 2.61
CA TYR A 144 23.00 5.69 1.92
C TYR A 144 23.87 4.48 2.25
N GLU A 145 24.46 3.87 1.22
CA GLU A 145 25.39 2.74 1.41
C GLU A 145 26.60 3.16 2.25
N GLN A 146 27.19 4.32 1.95
CA GLN A 146 28.28 4.91 2.73
C GLN A 146 27.75 6.00 3.65
N GLN A 147 27.84 5.76 4.96
CA GLN A 147 27.54 6.76 5.97
C GLN A 147 28.70 7.75 6.07
N LYS A 148 28.39 9.03 6.28
CA LYS A 148 29.39 10.09 6.45
C LYS A 148 29.85 10.25 7.90
N ASP A 149 28.97 9.88 8.83
CA ASP A 149 29.18 9.96 10.26
C ASP A 149 29.13 8.52 10.80
N PRO A 150 30.28 7.92 11.14
CA PRO A 150 30.35 6.53 11.60
C PRO A 150 29.52 6.25 12.85
N ALA A 151 29.41 7.23 13.76
CA ALA A 151 28.65 7.07 15.00
C ALA A 151 27.14 7.02 14.72
N LYS A 152 26.64 7.92 13.87
CA LYS A 152 25.24 7.89 13.42
C LYS A 152 24.94 6.66 12.56
N GLY A 153 25.86 6.30 11.66
CA GLY A 153 25.74 5.12 10.82
C GLY A 153 25.57 3.84 11.65
N LYS A 154 26.36 3.69 12.71
CA LYS A 154 26.27 2.54 13.61
C LYS A 154 24.90 2.47 14.28
N LYS A 155 24.39 3.60 14.80
CA LYS A 155 23.05 3.66 15.41
C LYS A 155 21.93 3.41 14.42
N LEU A 156 22.07 3.88 13.18
CA LEU A 156 21.12 3.59 12.10
C LEU A 156 21.07 2.09 11.81
N VAL A 157 22.21 1.42 11.65
CA VAL A 157 22.28 -0.03 11.41
C VAL A 157 21.69 -0.82 12.59
N GLU A 158 22.00 -0.44 13.83
CA GLU A 158 21.41 -1.03 15.04
C GLU A 158 19.87 -0.91 15.02
N PHE A 159 19.35 0.28 14.70
CA PHE A 159 17.91 0.51 14.58
C PHE A 159 17.26 -0.31 13.46
N LEU A 160 17.85 -0.34 12.26
CA LEU A 160 17.30 -1.08 11.12
C LEU A 160 17.23 -2.59 11.41
N LYS A 161 18.27 -3.15 12.05
CA LYS A 161 18.27 -4.56 12.47
C LYS A 161 17.23 -4.85 13.54
N TRP A 162 17.05 -3.94 14.49
CA TRP A 162 16.00 -4.07 15.50
C TRP A 162 14.60 -3.97 14.87
N ALA A 163 14.38 -2.99 13.99
CA ALA A 163 13.11 -2.78 13.31
C ALA A 163 12.71 -3.98 12.46
N ALA A 164 13.66 -4.56 11.72
CA ALA A 164 13.45 -5.76 10.91
C ALA A 164 13.40 -7.08 11.72
N LYS A 165 13.48 -7.03 13.05
CA LYS A 165 13.38 -8.20 13.94
C LYS A 165 12.31 -7.99 15.00
N ASP A 166 12.68 -7.37 16.12
CA ASP A 166 11.79 -7.21 17.27
C ASP A 166 10.75 -6.12 17.05
N GLY A 167 11.10 -5.04 16.35
CA GLY A 167 10.18 -3.95 16.02
C GLY A 167 9.06 -4.40 15.07
N GLU A 168 9.31 -5.36 14.18
CA GLU A 168 8.32 -5.87 13.22
C GLU A 168 7.09 -6.47 13.92
N LYS A 169 7.25 -7.03 15.12
CA LYS A 169 6.15 -7.58 15.92
C LYS A 169 5.07 -6.52 16.22
N MET A 170 5.48 -5.26 16.32
CA MET A 170 4.58 -4.11 16.58
C MET A 170 3.76 -3.71 15.34
N ALA A 171 4.15 -4.15 14.14
CA ALA A 171 3.52 -3.73 12.89
C ALA A 171 2.10 -4.27 12.74
N THR A 172 1.83 -5.46 13.28
CA THR A 172 0.52 -6.13 13.21
C THR A 172 -0.57 -5.37 13.96
N ASP A 173 -0.25 -4.77 15.11
CA ASP A 173 -1.14 -3.89 15.87
C ASP A 173 -1.57 -2.66 15.05
N LEU A 174 -0.74 -2.26 14.09
CA LEU A 174 -0.95 -1.16 13.16
C LEU A 174 -1.47 -1.63 11.79
N GLN A 175 -1.96 -2.87 11.67
CA GLN A 175 -2.53 -3.43 10.43
C GLN A 175 -1.52 -3.62 9.28
N TYR A 176 -0.22 -3.67 9.58
CA TYR A 176 0.80 -4.03 8.60
C TYR A 176 1.13 -5.53 8.68
N ALA A 177 1.07 -6.21 7.54
CA ALA A 177 1.47 -7.61 7.43
C ALA A 177 3.00 -7.74 7.60
N PRO A 178 3.47 -8.73 8.38
CA PRO A 178 4.90 -8.96 8.55
C PRO A 178 5.54 -9.44 7.24
N LEU A 179 6.83 -9.18 7.08
CA LEU A 179 7.63 -9.71 5.99
C LEU A 179 7.72 -11.25 6.12
N PRO A 180 7.67 -11.99 5.00
CA PRO A 180 8.04 -13.39 5.02
C PRO A 180 9.48 -13.57 5.53
N ASP A 181 9.75 -14.63 6.29
CA ASP A 181 11.08 -14.89 6.89
C ASP A 181 12.21 -14.81 5.85
N THR A 182 12.00 -15.37 4.66
CA THR A 182 12.99 -15.36 3.57
C THR A 182 13.30 -13.95 3.09
N LEU A 183 12.30 -13.06 3.06
CA LEU A 183 12.48 -11.65 2.71
C LEU A 183 13.14 -10.88 3.86
N GLN A 184 12.74 -11.13 5.10
CA GLN A 184 13.36 -10.53 6.30
C GLN A 184 14.87 -10.83 6.34
N GLN A 185 15.28 -12.07 6.09
CA GLN A 185 16.71 -12.42 6.02
C GLN A 185 17.46 -11.69 4.90
N ARG A 186 16.84 -11.51 3.74
CA ARG A 186 17.43 -10.73 2.64
C ARG A 186 17.58 -9.25 3.00
N VAL A 187 16.61 -8.68 3.72
CA VAL A 187 16.68 -7.30 4.23
C VAL A 187 17.81 -7.16 5.25
N LEU A 188 17.93 -8.09 6.20
CA LEU A 188 19.03 -8.09 7.17
C LEU A 188 20.40 -8.16 6.50
N LYS A 189 20.56 -9.01 5.47
CA LYS A 189 21.78 -9.07 4.67
C LYS A 189 22.08 -7.75 3.94
N ARG A 190 21.06 -7.10 3.38
CA ARG A 190 21.22 -5.77 2.74
C ARG A 190 21.64 -4.70 3.76
N ILE A 191 21.16 -4.78 5.00
CA ILE A 191 21.58 -3.85 6.06
C ILE A 191 23.07 -4.05 6.42
N ASP A 192 23.58 -5.29 6.36
CA ASP A 192 25.01 -5.58 6.60
C ASP A 192 25.95 -4.98 5.54
N GLU A 193 25.43 -4.59 4.38
CA GLU A 193 26.21 -3.95 3.31
C GLU A 193 26.45 -2.45 3.56
N ILE A 194 25.81 -1.84 4.57
CA ILE A 194 25.98 -0.43 4.92
C ILE A 194 27.36 -0.20 5.54
N LYS A 195 28.12 0.71 4.96
CA LYS A 195 29.48 1.10 5.34
C LYS A 195 29.47 2.35 6.21
N MET A 196 30.36 2.37 7.21
CA MET A 196 30.52 3.46 8.17
C MET A 196 31.49 4.52 7.70
#